data_AF-A0A9J6HBT0-F1
#
_entry.id   AF-A0A9J6HBT0-F1
#
_cell.length_a   1.000
_cell.length_b   1.000
_cell.length_c   1.000
_cell.angle_alpha   90.00
_cell.angle_beta   90.00
_cell.angle_gamma   90.00
#
_symmetry.space_group_name_H-M   'P 1'
#
loop_
_entity.id
_entity.type
_entity.pdbx_description
1 polymer ?
#
loop_
_entity_poly.entity_id
_entity_poly.type
_entity_poly.pdbx_seq_one_letter_code
_entity_poly.pdbx_strand_id
1 'polypeptide(L)' 'MDKKAAFKALRPPYKPPNRHSLAGTLLDAEYDAATVSMNNSIEKASFMTLVTDGWTNVEGESVINFVLCTPSPLFFKTTL' A
#
# COMPACT_ATOMS: atom_id res chain seq x y z
N MET A 1 -8.72 -20.78 -8.50
CA MET A 1 -7.28 -21.16 -8.58
C MET A 1 -6.73 -21.18 -7.17
N ASP A 2 -6.17 -22.30 -6.70
CA ASP A 2 -5.57 -22.38 -5.37
C ASP A 2 -4.26 -21.58 -5.35
N LYS A 3 -4.23 -20.50 -4.56
CA LYS A 3 -3.07 -19.61 -4.43
C LYS A 3 -1.82 -20.38 -3.96
N LYS A 4 -1.98 -21.40 -3.10
CA LYS A 4 -0.86 -22.21 -2.61
C LYS A 4 -0.26 -23.08 -3.71
N ALA A 5 -1.11 -23.67 -4.56
CA ALA A 5 -0.68 -24.44 -5.72
C ALA A 5 0.12 -23.57 -6.71
N ALA A 6 -0.30 -22.32 -6.94
CA ALA A 6 0.43 -21.38 -7.80
C ALA A 6 1.83 -21.05 -7.26
N PHE A 7 1.97 -20.71 -5.97
CA PHE A 7 3.29 -20.45 -5.38
C PHE A 7 4.21 -21.67 -5.40
N LYS A 8 3.66 -22.87 -5.14
CA LYS A 8 4.43 -24.12 -5.20
C LYS A 8 4.92 -24.43 -6.61
N ALA A 9 4.13 -24.14 -7.65
CA ALA A 9 4.52 -24.34 -9.04
C ALA A 9 5.65 -23.36 -9.47
N LEU A 10 5.57 -22.10 -9.04
CA LEU A 10 6.55 -21.07 -9.41
C LEU A 10 7.85 -21.17 -8.61
N ARG A 11 7.78 -21.43 -7.30
CA ARG A 11 8.94 -21.50 -6.41
C ARG A 11 8.70 -22.55 -5.32
N PRO A 12 8.94 -23.84 -5.59
CA PRO A 12 8.65 -24.93 -4.65
C PRO A 12 9.16 -24.77 -3.21
N PRO A 13 10.36 -24.21 -2.95
CA PRO A 13 10.84 -24.03 -1.57
C PRO A 13 10.22 -22.83 -0.85
N TYR A 14 9.52 -21.92 -1.56
CA TYR A 14 8.92 -20.74 -0.97
C TYR A 14 7.66 -21.11 -0.18
N LYS A 15 7.62 -20.65 1.07
CA LYS A 15 6.46 -20.76 1.94
C LYS A 15 5.87 -19.37 2.12
N PRO A 16 4.68 -19.08 1.56
CA PRO A 16 4.04 -17.79 1.76
C PRO A 16 3.82 -17.51 3.26
N PRO A 17 3.90 -16.24 3.68
CA PRO A 17 3.60 -15.86 5.06
C PRO A 17 2.17 -16.26 5.43
N ASN A 18 1.97 -16.58 6.70
CA ASN A 18 0.63 -16.83 7.21
C ASN A 18 -0.12 -15.49 7.39
N ARG A 19 -1.45 -15.57 7.57
CA ARG A 19 -2.32 -14.38 7.72
C ARG A 19 -1.84 -13.47 8.85
N HIS A 20 -1.46 -14.02 9.99
CA HIS A 20 -1.02 -13.23 11.15
C HIS A 20 0.28 -12.47 10.86
N SER A 21 1.28 -13.14 10.29
CA SER A 21 2.54 -12.48 9.90
C SER A 21 2.35 -11.41 8.83
N LEU A 22 1.41 -11.64 7.89
CA LEU A 22 1.14 -10.70 6.81
C LEU A 22 0.39 -9.46 7.31
N ALA A 23 -0.62 -9.63 8.16
CA ALA A 23 -1.45 -8.52 8.67
C ALA A 23 -0.83 -7.79 9.88
N GLY A 24 0.22 -8.34 10.47
CA GLY A 24 1.00 -7.67 11.51
C GLY A 24 2.38 -7.30 10.99
N THR A 25 3.40 -7.94 11.55
CA THR A 25 4.82 -7.57 11.40
C THR A 25 5.28 -7.21 9.99
N LEU A 26 4.81 -7.91 8.94
CA LEU A 26 5.23 -7.60 7.56
C LEU A 26 4.56 -6.35 7.00
N LEU A 27 3.28 -6.14 7.30
CA LEU A 27 2.55 -4.95 6.88
C LEU A 27 3.04 -3.72 7.66
N ASP A 28 3.26 -3.86 8.96
CA ASP A 28 3.76 -2.78 9.81
C ASP A 28 5.14 -2.31 9.34
N ALA A 29 6.06 -3.24 9.07
CA ALA A 29 7.40 -2.91 8.59
C ALA A 29 7.39 -2.17 7.24
N GLU A 30 6.55 -2.60 6.29
CA GLU A 30 6.42 -1.92 5.01
C GLU A 30 5.73 -0.56 5.16
N TYR A 31 4.73 -0.45 6.03
CA TYR A 31 4.07 0.82 6.34
C TYR A 31 5.05 1.84 6.90
N ASP A 32 5.91 1.44 7.83
CA ASP A 32 6.92 2.32 8.41
C ASP A 32 7.92 2.80 7.34
N ALA A 33 8.41 1.89 6.50
CA ALA A 33 9.30 2.24 5.39
C ALA A 33 8.63 3.18 4.38
N ALA A 34 7.38 2.91 4.01
CA ALA A 34 6.59 3.73 3.12
C ALA A 34 6.35 5.13 3.69
N THR A 35 6.02 5.22 4.98
CA THR A 35 5.81 6.48 5.71
C THR A 35 7.06 7.34 5.70
N VAL A 36 8.23 6.76 5.96
CA VAL A 36 9.51 7.49 5.89
C VAL A 36 9.77 8.02 4.47
N SER A 37 9.54 7.21 3.44
CA SER A 37 9.71 7.65 2.05
C SER A 37 8.73 8.77 1.67
N MET A 38 7.48 8.65 2.10
CA MET A 38 6.43 9.65 1.87
C MET A 38 6.78 10.98 2.53
N ASN A 39 7.16 10.97 3.81
CA ASN A 39 7.51 12.19 4.56
C ASN A 39 8.68 12.93 3.89
N ASN A 40 9.72 12.20 3.49
CA ASN A 40 10.85 12.78 2.75
C ASN A 40 10.42 13.45 1.42
N SER A 41 9.43 12.89 0.73
CA SER A 41 8.90 13.48 -0.52
C SER A 41 8.05 14.72 -0.25
N ILE A 42 7.26 14.70 0.83
CA ILE A 42 6.45 15.84 1.28
C ILE A 42 7.35 17.01 1.67
N GLU A 43 8.39 16.76 2.48
CA GLU A 43 9.33 17.80 2.94
C GLU A 43 10.08 18.48 1.78
N LYS A 44 10.32 17.75 0.68
CA LYS A 44 11.02 18.26 -0.51
C LYS A 44 10.07 18.89 -1.53
N ALA A 45 8.76 18.73 -1.38
CA ALA A 45 7.79 19.24 -2.34
C ALA A 45 7.65 20.77 -2.21
N SER A 46 7.80 21.48 -3.33
CA SER A 46 7.61 22.94 -3.38
C SER A 46 6.15 23.36 -3.27
N PHE A 47 5.24 22.46 -3.64
CA PHE A 47 3.79 22.63 -3.53
C PHE A 47 3.13 21.24 -3.44
N MET A 48 1.89 21.21 -2.96
CA MET A 48 1.10 19.98 -2.84
C MET A 48 -0.32 20.24 -3.32
N THR A 49 -0.94 19.19 -3.88
CA THR A 49 -2.35 19.21 -4.25
C THR A 49 -3.12 18.27 -3.34
N LEU A 50 -4.20 18.76 -2.73
CA LEU A 50 -5.17 17.92 -2.03
C LEU A 50 -6.27 17.52 -3.01
N VAL A 51 -6.42 16.23 -3.25
CA VAL A 51 -7.49 15.65 -4.06
C VAL A 51 -8.50 15.01 -3.13
N THR A 52 -9.78 15.27 -3.38
CA THR A 52 -10.87 14.70 -2.59
C THR A 52 -11.80 13.92 -3.49
N ASP A 53 -12.21 12.74 -3.04
CA ASP A 53 -13.24 11.94 -3.69
C ASP A 53 -14.29 11.51 -2.67
N GLY A 54 -15.56 11.68 -3.01
CA GLY A 54 -16.66 11.39 -2.12
C GLY A 54 -17.61 10.39 -2.76
N TRP A 55 -18.01 9.35 -2.02
CA TRP A 55 -19.03 8.41 -2.46
C TRP A 55 -19.99 8.06 -1.31
N THR A 56 -21.15 7.52 -1.66
CA THR A 56 -22.06 6.89 -0.69
C THR A 56 -21.97 5.37 -0.86
N ASN A 57 -21.64 4.64 0.20
CA ASN A 57 -21.45 3.19 0.11
C ASN A 57 -22.80 2.46 -0.04
N VAL A 58 -22.76 1.13 -0.19
CA VAL A 58 -23.98 0.31 -0.37
C VAL A 58 -24.90 0.31 0.85
N GLU A 59 -24.39 0.74 2.01
CA GLU A 59 -25.13 0.87 3.28
C GLU A 59 -25.69 2.30 3.46
N GLY A 60 -25.46 3.21 2.50
CA GLY A 60 -25.94 4.59 2.54
C GLY A 60 -25.02 5.54 3.33
N GLU A 61 -23.86 5.08 3.77
CA GLU A 61 -22.90 5.89 4.51
C GLU A 61 -22.05 6.75 3.57
N SER A 62 -21.82 8.00 3.94
CA SER A 62 -20.94 8.89 3.19
C SER A 62 -19.48 8.60 3.53
N VAL A 63 -18.66 8.37 2.51
CA VAL A 63 -17.22 8.19 2.60
C VAL A 63 -16.54 9.31 1.81
N ILE A 64 -15.56 9.96 2.43
CA ILE A 64 -14.75 10.99 1.79
C ILE A 64 -13.29 10.60 1.92
N ASN A 65 -12.63 10.44 0.77
CA ASN A 65 -11.20 10.19 0.67
C ASN A 65 -10.45 11.50 0.45
N PHE A 66 -9.29 11.61 1.10
CA PHE A 66 -8.34 12.69 0.91
C PHE A 66 -7.01 12.09 0.46
N VAL A 67 -6.46 12.60 -0.65
CA VAL A 67 -5.18 12.17 -1.19
C VAL A 67 -4.29 13.39 -1.38
N LEU A 68 -3.09 13.35 -0.81
CA LEU A 68 -2.05 14.35 -1.04
C LEU A 68 -1.18 13.93 -2.21
N CYS A 69 -1.04 14.82 -3.19
CA CYS A 69 -0.21 14.63 -4.36
C CYS A 69 0.99 15.59 -4.31
N THR A 70 2.19 15.04 -4.38
CA THR A 70 3.44 15.79 -4.59
C THR A 70 3.72 15.98 -6.09
N PRO A 71 4.53 16.98 -6.50
CA PRO A 71 4.79 17.25 -7.91
C PRO A 71 5.52 16.10 -8.62
N SER A 72 6.31 15.33 -7.86
CA SER A 72 6.93 14.09 -8.34
C SER A 72 6.17 12.88 -7.81
N PRO A 73 5.92 11.85 -8.65
CA PRO A 73 5.26 10.62 -8.23
C PRO A 73 6.15 9.79 -7.30
N LEU A 74 5.53 9.17 -6.29
CA LEU A 74 6.13 8.11 -5.48
C LEU A 74 5.82 6.76 -6.15
N PHE A 75 6.85 5.96 -6.41
CA PHE A 75 6.69 4.61 -6.95
C PHE A 75 7.14 3.58 -5.93
N PHE A 76 6.29 2.59 -5.66
CA PHE A 76 6.66 1.42 -4.88
C PHE A 76 7.34 0.39 -5.80
N LYS A 77 8.61 0.13 -5.53
CA LYS A 77 9.34 -0.93 -6.24
C LYS A 77 8.95 -2.26 -5.61
N THR A 78 8.30 -3.13 -6.38
CA THR A 78 8.16 -4.53 -6.00
C THR A 78 9.44 -5.25 -6.41
N THR A 79 10.17 -5.81 -5.44
CA THR A 79 11.35 -6.64 -5.73
C THR A 79 10.86 -8.08 -5.93
N LEU A 80 11.03 -8.61 -7.14
CA LEU A 80 10.82 -10.03 -7.45
C LEU A 80 12.01 -10.88 -7.00
#